data_AF-A0A3P6GVI8-F1
#
_entry.id   AF-A0A3P6GVI8-F1
#
_cell.length_a   1.000
_cell.length_b   1.000
_cell.length_c   1.000
_cell.angle_alpha   90.00
_cell.angle_beta   90.00
_cell.angle_gamma   90.00
#
_symmetry.space_group_name_H-M   'P 1'
#
loop_
_entity.id
_entity.type
_entity.pdbx_description
1 polymer ?
#
loop_
_entity_poly.entity_id
_entity_poly.type
_entity_poly.pdbx_seq_one_letter_code
_entity_poly.pdbx_strand_id
1 'polypeptide(L)'
;MLLLMLLWHSRKLMITMNVILINCNLGHGRRALAEEIVAKMEALKLHPAFKNAYGQALETAKLEYSKSLSYYMAAKAEHSVATDLVQDDLKVEVYTQLAHTYLRLGMLLAKEDTAVAARGQNSILKTTHEVSASDAIREALALYESLEEIRKQEAAYSYLQLARYHKDCCLRILETDLHKPDTNVVQRAKQYALLADRNWQRSMDFYGPENHPSMFLTILIERSALSFSVSNFWQSKSMLETALSCLLEGRHISETHAESLRTKDPELYSKFWAQSQMVLKRMLTLSIPAEGANKSQSSGKLRELYKTSLKSISLSDLNAMHALWTTRVN
;
A
#
# COMPACT_ATOMS: atom_id res chain seq x y z
N MET A 1 -43.81 -30.08 -24.29
CA MET A 1 -43.29 -28.70 -24.47
C MET A 1 -42.42 -28.25 -23.29
N LEU A 2 -42.94 -28.27 -22.05
CA LEU A 2 -42.19 -27.93 -20.82
C LEU A 2 -40.87 -28.72 -20.62
N LEU A 3 -40.87 -30.04 -20.84
CA LEU A 3 -39.67 -30.88 -20.68
C LEU A 3 -38.54 -30.50 -21.65
N LEU A 4 -38.89 -30.16 -22.90
CA LEU A 4 -37.94 -29.72 -23.92
C LEU A 4 -37.36 -28.34 -23.60
N MET A 5 -38.17 -27.43 -23.06
CA MET A 5 -37.71 -26.14 -22.57
C MET A 5 -36.75 -26.30 -21.39
N LEU A 6 -37.05 -27.17 -20.42
CA LEU A 6 -36.18 -27.45 -19.28
C LEU A 6 -34.84 -28.08 -19.70
N LEU A 7 -34.85 -29.04 -20.62
CA LEU A 7 -33.63 -29.66 -21.17
C LEU A 7 -32.76 -28.65 -21.94
N TRP A 8 -33.38 -27.76 -22.70
CA TRP A 8 -32.67 -26.71 -23.43
C TRP A 8 -32.02 -25.70 -22.47
N HIS A 9 -32.74 -25.26 -21.43
CA HIS A 9 -32.21 -24.37 -20.40
C HIS A 9 -31.06 -25.03 -19.61
N SER A 10 -31.22 -26.29 -19.20
CA SER A 10 -30.18 -27.04 -18.48
C SER A 10 -28.91 -27.21 -19.31
N ARG A 11 -29.03 -27.53 -20.61
CA ARG A 11 -27.86 -27.61 -21.51
C ARG A 11 -27.18 -26.27 -21.69
N LYS A 12 -27.94 -25.19 -21.86
CA LYS A 12 -27.40 -23.84 -22.01
C LYS A 12 -26.62 -23.41 -20.76
N LEU A 13 -27.18 -23.66 -19.57
CA LEU A 13 -26.52 -23.37 -18.29
C LEU A 13 -25.18 -24.11 -18.14
N MET A 14 -25.17 -25.41 -18.46
CA MET A 14 -23.95 -26.22 -18.39
C MET A 14 -22.86 -25.73 -19.35
N ILE A 15 -23.23 -25.32 -20.57
CA ILE A 15 -22.30 -24.76 -21.55
C ILE A 15 -21.70 -23.46 -21.02
N THR A 16 -22.52 -22.53 -20.53
CA THR A 16 -22.05 -21.24 -19.99
C THR A 16 -21.11 -21.45 -18.79
N MET A 17 -21.45 -22.35 -17.87
CA MET A 17 -20.59 -22.67 -16.73
C MET A 17 -19.23 -23.23 -17.17
N ASN A 18 -19.21 -24.15 -18.15
CA ASN A 18 -17.97 -24.70 -18.68
C ASN A 18 -17.09 -23.64 -19.35
N VAL A 19 -17.68 -22.70 -20.11
CA VAL A 19 -16.94 -21.60 -20.74
C VAL A 19 -16.29 -20.69 -19.70
N ILE A 20 -17.04 -20.34 -18.63
CA ILE A 20 -16.50 -19.54 -17.52
C ILE A 20 -15.30 -20.27 -16.89
N LEU A 21 -15.43 -21.56 -16.56
CA LEU A 21 -14.37 -22.34 -15.93
C LEU A 21 -13.13 -22.48 -16.83
N ILE A 22 -13.30 -22.69 -18.14
CA ILE A 22 -12.19 -22.75 -19.09
C ILE A 22 -11.43 -21.42 -19.10
N ASN A 23 -12.15 -20.30 -19.18
CA ASN A 23 -11.53 -18.98 -19.13
C ASN A 23 -10.80 -18.73 -17.81
N CYS A 24 -11.40 -19.11 -16.67
CA CYS A 24 -10.72 -19.04 -15.37
C CYS A 24 -9.42 -19.85 -15.36
N ASN A 25 -9.43 -21.10 -15.83
CA ASN A 25 -8.25 -21.97 -15.88
C ASN A 25 -7.13 -21.39 -16.77
N LEU A 26 -7.49 -20.85 -17.94
CA LEU A 26 -6.54 -20.16 -18.81
C LEU A 26 -5.98 -18.90 -18.12
N GLY A 27 -6.84 -18.13 -17.45
CA GLY A 27 -6.45 -16.97 -16.64
C GLY A 27 -5.46 -17.34 -15.55
N HIS A 28 -5.72 -18.42 -14.80
CA HIS A 28 -4.84 -18.92 -13.74
C HIS A 28 -3.46 -19.30 -14.28
N GLY A 29 -3.41 -20.08 -15.37
CA GLY A 29 -2.15 -20.50 -15.96
C GLY A 29 -1.28 -19.31 -16.40
N ARG A 30 -1.89 -18.29 -17.00
CA ARG A 30 -1.21 -17.05 -17.42
C ARG A 30 -0.72 -16.23 -16.23
N ARG A 31 -1.54 -16.05 -15.19
CA ARG A 31 -1.14 -15.34 -13.97
C ARG A 31 0.00 -16.05 -13.24
N ALA A 32 -0.09 -17.38 -13.10
CA ALA A 32 0.95 -18.17 -12.45
C ALA A 32 2.31 -18.02 -13.17
N LEU A 33 2.30 -18.07 -14.51
CA LEU A 33 3.50 -17.82 -15.30
C LEU A 33 4.06 -16.40 -15.07
N ALA A 34 3.19 -15.39 -15.05
CA ALA A 34 3.60 -14.01 -14.77
C ALA A 34 4.23 -13.88 -13.36
N GLU A 35 3.63 -14.48 -12.35
CA GLU A 35 4.12 -14.48 -10.96
C GLU A 35 5.47 -15.21 -10.84
N GLU A 36 5.65 -16.32 -11.55
CA GLU A 36 6.93 -17.04 -11.60
C GLU A 36 8.05 -16.18 -12.22
N ILE A 37 7.75 -15.47 -13.32
CA ILE A 37 8.69 -14.56 -13.95
C ILE A 37 9.05 -13.42 -12.98
N VAL A 38 8.06 -12.81 -12.32
CA VAL A 38 8.28 -11.74 -11.34
C VAL A 38 9.16 -12.21 -10.18
N ALA A 39 8.97 -13.44 -9.69
CA ALA A 39 9.81 -14.01 -8.65
C ALA A 39 11.28 -14.14 -9.11
N LYS A 40 11.51 -14.57 -10.35
CA LYS A 40 12.86 -14.67 -10.95
C LYS A 40 13.48 -13.31 -11.23
N MET A 41 12.69 -12.28 -11.51
CA MET A 41 13.17 -10.93 -11.76
C MET A 41 13.90 -10.31 -10.56
N GLU A 42 13.50 -10.64 -9.33
CA GLU A 42 14.17 -10.11 -8.12
C GLU A 42 15.64 -10.54 -8.05
N ALA A 43 15.99 -11.75 -8.53
CA ALA A 43 17.38 -12.21 -8.62
C ALA A 43 18.20 -11.44 -9.67
N LEU A 44 17.56 -10.97 -10.74
CA LEU A 44 18.20 -10.21 -11.82
C LEU A 44 18.48 -8.75 -11.44
N LYS A 45 17.77 -8.19 -10.45
CA LYS A 45 17.95 -6.78 -10.02
C LYS A 45 19.33 -6.48 -9.46
N LEU A 46 20.04 -7.49 -8.95
CA LEU A 46 21.26 -7.32 -8.17
C LEU A 46 22.50 -6.95 -9.00
N HIS A 47 22.48 -7.13 -10.34
CA HIS A 47 23.67 -6.92 -11.15
C HIS A 47 23.40 -6.11 -12.44
N PRO A 48 24.13 -5.01 -12.70
CA PRO A 48 23.96 -4.18 -13.90
C PRO A 48 24.04 -4.95 -15.23
N ALA A 49 24.84 -6.02 -15.28
CA ALA A 49 24.97 -6.88 -16.46
C ALA A 49 23.65 -7.54 -16.90
N PHE A 50 22.68 -7.71 -16.00
CA PHE A 50 21.40 -8.33 -16.31
C PHE A 50 20.28 -7.33 -16.62
N LYS A 51 20.60 -6.04 -16.83
CA LYS A 51 19.59 -5.01 -17.13
C LYS A 51 18.68 -5.38 -18.32
N ASN A 52 19.26 -5.92 -19.40
CA ASN A 52 18.49 -6.34 -20.58
C ASN A 52 17.61 -7.55 -20.29
N ALA A 53 18.13 -8.56 -19.59
CA ALA A 53 17.37 -9.73 -19.18
C ALA A 53 16.21 -9.36 -18.23
N TYR A 54 16.46 -8.43 -17.31
CA TYR A 54 15.42 -7.87 -16.43
C TYR A 54 14.33 -7.15 -17.23
N GLY A 55 14.70 -6.31 -18.20
CA GLY A 55 13.74 -5.61 -19.05
C GLY A 55 12.88 -6.57 -19.87
N GLN A 56 13.48 -7.62 -20.46
CA GLN A 56 12.75 -8.66 -21.18
C GLN A 56 11.81 -9.44 -20.27
N ALA A 57 12.26 -9.81 -19.06
CA ALA A 57 11.43 -10.50 -18.08
C ALA A 57 10.24 -9.63 -17.63
N LEU A 58 10.45 -8.33 -17.42
CA LEU A 58 9.38 -7.38 -17.08
C LEU A 58 8.31 -7.33 -18.17
N GLU A 59 8.70 -7.11 -19.43
CA GLU A 59 7.75 -7.03 -20.54
C GLU A 59 7.01 -8.36 -20.74
N THR A 60 7.69 -9.49 -20.54
CA THR A 60 7.06 -10.81 -20.58
C THR A 60 6.04 -10.98 -19.45
N ALA A 61 6.37 -10.57 -18.23
CA ALA A 61 5.43 -10.64 -17.09
C ALA A 61 4.19 -9.75 -17.33
N LYS A 62 4.37 -8.51 -17.81
CA LYS A 62 3.26 -7.62 -18.18
C LYS A 62 2.36 -8.26 -19.25
N LEU A 63 2.95 -8.86 -20.28
CA LEU A 63 2.20 -9.53 -21.34
C LEU A 63 1.37 -10.70 -20.79
N GLU A 64 1.94 -11.54 -19.93
CA GLU A 64 1.23 -12.68 -19.35
C GLU A 64 0.12 -12.25 -18.37
N TYR A 65 0.33 -11.19 -17.57
CA TYR A 65 -0.77 -10.57 -16.80
C TYR A 65 -1.88 -10.04 -17.70
N SER A 66 -1.57 -9.33 -18.79
CA SER A 66 -2.56 -8.82 -19.74
C SER A 66 -3.38 -9.94 -20.39
N LYS A 67 -2.73 -11.05 -20.76
CA LYS A 67 -3.44 -12.25 -21.24
C LYS A 67 -4.35 -12.84 -20.17
N SER A 68 -3.86 -12.96 -18.94
CA SER A 68 -4.66 -13.44 -17.81
C SER A 68 -5.92 -12.59 -17.59
N LEU A 69 -5.76 -11.26 -17.59
CA LEU A 69 -6.88 -10.32 -17.48
C LEU A 69 -7.89 -10.51 -18.62
N SER A 70 -7.43 -10.70 -19.86
CA SER A 70 -8.34 -10.92 -20.99
C SER A 70 -9.23 -12.15 -20.80
N TYR A 71 -8.68 -13.25 -20.27
CA TYR A 71 -9.46 -14.45 -19.97
C TYR A 71 -10.44 -14.23 -18.82
N TYR A 72 -10.03 -13.60 -17.72
CA TYR A 72 -10.95 -13.32 -16.61
C TYR A 72 -12.05 -12.31 -16.98
N MET A 73 -11.75 -11.33 -17.84
CA MET A 73 -12.76 -10.42 -18.38
C MET A 73 -13.76 -11.17 -19.27
N ALA A 74 -13.31 -12.12 -20.09
CA ALA A 74 -14.20 -12.99 -20.86
C ALA A 74 -15.07 -13.85 -19.92
N ALA A 75 -14.50 -14.43 -18.86
CA ALA A 75 -15.26 -15.15 -17.84
C ALA A 75 -16.33 -14.28 -17.17
N LYS A 76 -15.99 -13.02 -16.82
CA LYS A 76 -16.91 -12.04 -16.25
C LYS A 76 -18.03 -11.66 -17.21
N ALA A 77 -17.71 -11.48 -18.50
CA ALA A 77 -18.70 -11.18 -19.53
C ALA A 77 -19.69 -12.33 -19.71
N GLU A 78 -19.21 -13.57 -19.80
CA GLU A 78 -20.05 -14.77 -19.87
C GLU A 78 -20.95 -14.91 -18.65
N HIS A 79 -20.42 -14.65 -17.45
CA HIS A 79 -21.22 -14.62 -16.22
C HIS A 79 -22.32 -13.55 -16.28
N SER A 80 -22.03 -12.34 -16.78
CA SER A 80 -23.01 -11.25 -16.85
C SER A 80 -24.18 -11.51 -17.81
N VAL A 81 -23.96 -12.36 -18.81
CA VAL A 81 -24.99 -12.78 -19.78
C VAL A 81 -25.76 -14.01 -19.28
N ALA A 82 -25.17 -14.77 -18.36
CA ALA A 82 -25.85 -15.85 -17.69
C ALA A 82 -26.97 -15.30 -16.80
N THR A 83 -28.19 -15.83 -16.95
CA THR A 83 -29.35 -15.49 -16.11
C THR A 83 -29.04 -15.84 -14.64
N ASP A 84 -29.85 -15.36 -13.67
CA ASP A 84 -29.76 -15.59 -12.20
C ASP A 84 -29.67 -17.07 -11.72
N LEU A 85 -29.46 -18.01 -12.63
CA LEU A 85 -29.28 -19.44 -12.44
C LEU A 85 -27.82 -19.86 -12.23
N VAL A 86 -26.84 -18.98 -12.47
CA VAL A 86 -25.43 -19.26 -12.16
C VAL A 86 -25.16 -18.97 -10.69
N GLN A 87 -24.52 -19.92 -10.01
CA GLN A 87 -24.23 -19.86 -8.58
C GLN A 87 -23.44 -18.60 -8.23
N ASP A 88 -23.87 -17.89 -7.18
CA ASP A 88 -23.17 -16.71 -6.64
C ASP A 88 -21.69 -17.00 -6.33
N ASP A 89 -21.35 -18.24 -5.96
CA ASP A 89 -19.98 -18.67 -5.72
C ASP A 89 -19.07 -18.53 -6.96
N LEU A 90 -19.60 -18.79 -8.16
CA LEU A 90 -18.84 -18.66 -9.40
C LEU A 90 -18.58 -17.19 -9.74
N LYS A 91 -19.55 -16.31 -9.46
CA LYS A 91 -19.37 -14.85 -9.57
C LYS A 91 -18.24 -14.39 -8.66
N VAL A 92 -18.29 -14.79 -7.39
CA VAL A 92 -17.29 -14.43 -6.38
C VAL A 92 -15.90 -14.86 -6.84
N GLU A 93 -15.75 -16.09 -7.33
CA GLU A 93 -14.46 -16.60 -7.81
C GLU A 93 -13.94 -15.81 -9.01
N VAL A 94 -14.76 -15.61 -10.07
CA VAL A 94 -14.35 -14.84 -11.26
C VAL A 94 -13.89 -13.44 -10.90
N TYR A 95 -14.67 -12.73 -10.08
CA TYR A 95 -14.36 -11.35 -9.66
C TYR A 95 -13.13 -11.31 -8.77
N THR A 96 -12.98 -12.26 -7.85
CA THR A 96 -11.81 -12.39 -6.98
C THR A 96 -10.55 -12.59 -7.81
N GLN A 97 -10.56 -13.52 -8.77
CA GLN A 97 -9.37 -13.81 -9.57
C GLN A 97 -9.00 -12.66 -10.52
N LEU A 98 -10.01 -12.00 -11.09
CA LEU A 98 -9.79 -10.78 -11.87
C LEU A 98 -9.13 -9.69 -11.01
N ALA A 99 -9.66 -9.44 -9.80
CA ALA A 99 -9.12 -8.46 -8.86
C ALA A 99 -7.68 -8.81 -8.41
N HIS A 100 -7.42 -10.08 -8.09
CA HIS A 100 -6.09 -10.58 -7.76
C HIS A 100 -5.09 -10.26 -8.88
N THR A 101 -5.50 -10.48 -10.13
CA THR A 101 -4.66 -10.27 -11.30
C THR A 101 -4.35 -8.80 -11.50
N TYR A 102 -5.36 -7.92 -11.41
CA TYR A 102 -5.18 -6.47 -11.47
C TYR A 102 -4.27 -5.96 -10.36
N LEU A 103 -4.46 -6.43 -9.12
CA LEU A 103 -3.65 -6.01 -7.99
C LEU A 103 -2.18 -6.41 -8.17
N ARG A 104 -1.92 -7.64 -8.59
CA ARG A 104 -0.56 -8.14 -8.84
C ARG A 104 0.14 -7.36 -9.95
N LEU A 105 -0.55 -7.10 -11.05
CA LEU A 105 -0.04 -6.25 -12.13
C LEU A 105 0.25 -4.84 -11.63
N GLY A 106 -0.69 -4.22 -10.91
CA GLY A 106 -0.53 -2.88 -10.36
C GLY A 106 0.66 -2.76 -9.39
N MET A 107 0.87 -3.76 -8.54
CA MET A 107 2.03 -3.84 -7.65
C MET A 107 3.36 -4.00 -8.42
N LEU A 108 3.38 -4.77 -9.51
CA LEU A 108 4.56 -4.90 -10.38
C LEU A 108 4.90 -3.55 -11.03
N LEU A 109 3.89 -2.88 -11.61
CA LEU A 109 4.04 -1.59 -12.27
C LEU A 109 4.50 -0.50 -11.28
N ALA A 110 3.92 -0.47 -10.07
CA ALA A 110 4.32 0.46 -9.02
C ALA A 110 5.81 0.30 -8.66
N LYS A 111 6.29 -0.95 -8.52
CA LYS A 111 7.71 -1.23 -8.27
C LYS A 111 8.60 -0.75 -9.42
N GLU A 112 8.20 -0.95 -10.66
CA GLU A 112 9.01 -0.49 -11.80
C GLU A 112 9.06 1.03 -11.89
N ASP A 113 7.93 1.71 -11.67
CA ASP A 113 7.88 3.17 -11.63
C ASP A 113 8.89 3.72 -10.61
N THR A 114 9.07 3.05 -9.46
CA THR A 114 10.10 3.44 -8.47
C THR A 114 11.53 3.13 -8.93
N ALA A 115 11.76 2.00 -9.61
CA ALA A 115 13.08 1.57 -10.05
C ALA A 115 13.64 2.41 -11.22
N VAL A 116 12.78 2.83 -12.15
CA VAL A 116 13.16 3.70 -13.28
C VAL A 116 13.62 5.07 -12.77
N ALA A 117 12.93 5.61 -11.76
CA ALA A 117 13.27 6.89 -11.15
C ALA A 117 14.64 6.85 -10.44
N ALA A 118 14.93 5.79 -9.68
CA ALA A 118 16.22 5.61 -9.01
C ALA A 118 17.41 5.52 -9.98
N ARG A 119 17.16 5.14 -11.24
CA ARG A 119 18.19 5.05 -12.29
C ARG A 119 18.39 6.35 -13.07
N GLY A 120 17.66 7.43 -12.73
CA GLY A 120 17.76 8.72 -13.42
C GLY A 120 17.38 8.66 -14.91
N GLN A 121 16.69 7.61 -15.34
CA GLN A 121 16.28 7.45 -16.73
C GLN A 121 14.90 8.07 -16.91
N ASN A 122 14.84 9.25 -17.53
CA ASN A 122 13.61 9.79 -18.09
C ASN A 122 13.17 8.92 -19.27
N SER A 123 12.49 7.80 -19.00
CA SER A 123 11.86 7.04 -20.07
C SER A 123 10.64 7.80 -20.56
N ILE A 124 10.86 8.69 -21.52
CA ILE A 124 9.85 9.28 -22.40
C ILE A 124 9.39 8.17 -23.36
N LEU A 125 8.74 7.14 -22.82
CA LEU A 125 8.05 6.12 -23.58
C LEU A 125 6.71 5.87 -22.91
N LYS A 126 5.82 6.85 -23.02
CA LYS A 126 4.38 6.62 -22.84
C LYS A 126 3.84 6.06 -24.15
N THR A 127 3.84 4.74 -24.27
CA THR A 127 2.98 4.02 -25.21
C THR A 127 1.53 4.20 -24.76
N THR A 128 0.67 4.61 -25.70
CA THR A 128 -0.59 5.31 -25.45
C THR A 128 -1.77 4.46 -24.97
N HIS A 129 -1.57 3.20 -24.56
CA HIS A 129 -2.65 2.31 -24.07
C HIS A 129 -2.23 1.35 -22.93
N GLU A 130 -1.13 1.61 -22.22
CA GLU A 130 -0.75 0.77 -21.07
C GLU A 130 -1.50 1.18 -19.79
N VAL A 131 -2.09 0.20 -19.11
CA VAL A 131 -2.76 0.39 -17.80
C VAL A 131 -1.73 0.88 -16.79
N SER A 132 -1.99 2.00 -16.11
CA SER A 132 -1.07 2.52 -15.09
C SER A 132 -1.14 1.69 -13.81
N ALA A 133 -0.11 1.75 -12.96
CA ALA A 133 -0.11 1.11 -11.65
C ALA A 133 -1.32 1.51 -10.80
N SER A 134 -1.65 2.82 -10.79
CA SER A 134 -2.81 3.34 -10.07
C SER A 134 -4.12 2.81 -10.63
N ASP A 135 -4.27 2.73 -11.95
CA ASP A 135 -5.52 2.29 -12.58
C ASP A 135 -5.74 0.80 -12.32
N ALA A 136 -4.69 -0.02 -12.45
CA ALA A 136 -4.75 -1.44 -12.14
C ALA A 136 -5.16 -1.69 -10.67
N ILE A 137 -4.55 -0.98 -9.70
CA ILE A 137 -4.92 -1.18 -8.29
C ILE A 137 -6.32 -0.66 -7.99
N ARG A 138 -6.77 0.43 -8.62
CA ARG A 138 -8.15 0.93 -8.47
C ARG A 138 -9.18 -0.03 -9.05
N GLU A 139 -8.90 -0.66 -10.18
CA GLU A 139 -9.79 -1.66 -10.76
C GLU A 139 -9.89 -2.89 -9.85
N ALA A 140 -8.77 -3.35 -9.28
CA ALA A 140 -8.78 -4.40 -8.26
C ALA A 140 -9.64 -4.03 -7.05
N LEU A 141 -9.45 -2.81 -6.53
CA LEU A 141 -10.23 -2.29 -5.40
C LEU A 141 -11.73 -2.28 -5.71
N ALA A 142 -12.14 -1.74 -6.86
CA ALA A 142 -13.54 -1.68 -7.26
C ALA A 142 -14.17 -3.07 -7.35
N LEU A 143 -13.42 -4.07 -7.84
CA LEU A 143 -13.87 -5.45 -7.89
C LEU A 143 -14.03 -6.06 -6.48
N TYR A 144 -13.07 -5.85 -5.57
CA TYR A 144 -13.21 -6.33 -4.19
C TYR A 144 -14.35 -5.64 -3.45
N GLU A 145 -14.53 -4.32 -3.60
CA GLU A 145 -15.63 -3.58 -2.98
C GLU A 145 -16.99 -4.07 -3.50
N SER A 146 -17.09 -4.48 -4.76
CA SER A 146 -18.31 -5.08 -5.32
C SER A 146 -18.66 -6.46 -4.74
N LEU A 147 -17.72 -7.10 -4.03
CA LEU A 147 -17.90 -8.36 -3.30
C LEU A 147 -18.12 -8.13 -1.80
N GLU A 148 -18.18 -6.86 -1.36
CA GLU A 148 -18.53 -6.45 0.00
C GLU A 148 -17.73 -7.18 1.09
N GLU A 149 -18.42 -7.77 2.08
CA GLU A 149 -17.81 -8.39 3.25
C GLU A 149 -16.95 -9.63 2.90
N ILE A 150 -17.19 -10.28 1.75
CA ILE A 150 -16.45 -11.49 1.34
C ILE A 150 -14.98 -11.18 1.09
N ARG A 151 -14.67 -9.98 0.55
CA ARG A 151 -13.31 -9.57 0.14
C ARG A 151 -12.84 -8.27 0.78
N LYS A 152 -13.35 -7.97 1.97
CA LYS A 152 -13.03 -6.73 2.69
C LYS A 152 -11.55 -6.62 3.07
N GLN A 153 -10.90 -7.74 3.39
CA GLN A 153 -9.47 -7.78 3.68
C GLN A 153 -8.63 -7.42 2.45
N GLU A 154 -8.99 -7.96 1.30
CA GLU A 154 -8.32 -7.71 0.02
C GLU A 154 -8.57 -6.28 -0.47
N ALA A 155 -9.77 -5.73 -0.24
CA ALA A 155 -10.06 -4.31 -0.45
C ALA A 155 -9.17 -3.42 0.44
N ALA A 156 -9.08 -3.72 1.74
CA ALA A 156 -8.21 -3.00 2.67
C ALA A 156 -6.72 -3.09 2.29
N TYR A 157 -6.28 -4.23 1.77
CA TYR A 157 -4.93 -4.41 1.26
C TYR A 157 -4.68 -3.62 -0.04
N SER A 158 -5.69 -3.50 -0.91
CA SER A 158 -5.62 -2.68 -2.13
C SER A 158 -5.51 -1.18 -1.82
N TYR A 159 -6.26 -0.71 -0.81
CA TYR A 159 -6.06 0.63 -0.24
C TYR A 159 -4.62 0.83 0.25
N LEU A 160 -4.04 -0.15 0.97
CA LEU A 160 -2.63 -0.07 1.40
C LEU A 160 -1.65 0.04 0.22
N GLN A 161 -1.86 -0.73 -0.85
CA GLN A 161 -0.98 -0.64 -2.04
C GLN A 161 -1.11 0.72 -2.75
N LEU A 162 -2.32 1.27 -2.87
CA LEU A 162 -2.50 2.63 -3.40
C LEU A 162 -1.82 3.68 -2.51
N ALA A 163 -1.89 3.53 -1.19
CA ALA A 163 -1.23 4.43 -0.27
C ALA A 163 0.28 4.44 -0.48
N ARG A 164 0.89 3.25 -0.60
CA ARG A 164 2.32 3.07 -0.88
C ARG A 164 2.71 3.66 -2.24
N TYR A 165 1.95 3.38 -3.29
CA TYR A 165 2.18 3.96 -4.60
C TYR A 165 2.15 5.50 -4.57
N HIS A 166 1.13 6.10 -3.95
CA HIS A 166 1.05 7.56 -3.84
C HIS A 166 2.16 8.16 -2.97
N LYS A 167 2.55 7.48 -1.88
CA LYS A 167 3.72 7.86 -1.07
C LYS A 167 4.98 7.91 -1.94
N ASP A 168 5.23 6.87 -2.73
CA ASP A 168 6.41 6.80 -3.59
C ASP A 168 6.38 7.86 -4.71
N CYS A 169 5.20 8.15 -5.29
CA CYS A 169 5.03 9.27 -6.21
C CYS A 169 5.33 10.62 -5.54
N CYS A 170 4.85 10.83 -4.32
CA CYS A 170 5.10 12.06 -3.55
C CYS A 170 6.60 12.28 -3.34
N LEU A 171 7.29 11.28 -2.80
CA LEU A 171 8.73 11.36 -2.50
C LEU A 171 9.55 11.59 -3.78
N ARG A 172 9.22 10.88 -4.86
CA ARG A 172 9.90 11.05 -6.16
C ARG A 172 9.82 12.49 -6.68
N ILE A 173 8.64 13.10 -6.60
CA ILE A 173 8.43 14.49 -7.04
C ILE A 173 9.30 15.43 -6.19
N LEU A 174 9.38 15.19 -4.88
CA LEU A 174 10.20 16.00 -3.97
C LEU A 174 11.71 15.82 -4.18
N GLU A 175 12.15 14.61 -4.52
CA GLU A 175 13.57 14.28 -4.77
C GLU A 175 14.09 14.80 -6.12
N THR A 176 13.22 14.87 -7.13
CA THR A 176 13.63 15.31 -8.48
C THR A 176 13.91 16.83 -8.53
N ASP A 177 13.23 17.64 -7.70
CA ASP A 177 13.28 19.10 -7.74
C ASP A 177 14.01 19.73 -6.54
N LEU A 178 15.20 19.23 -6.21
CA LEU A 178 16.05 19.74 -5.11
C LEU A 178 16.48 21.21 -5.28
N HIS A 179 16.37 21.78 -6.49
CA HIS A 179 16.79 23.14 -6.80
C HIS A 179 15.59 24.02 -7.24
N LYS A 180 14.86 24.57 -6.27
CA LYS A 180 13.68 25.46 -6.43
C LYS A 180 12.50 24.77 -7.15
N PRO A 181 11.72 23.95 -6.45
CA PRO A 181 10.55 23.31 -7.05
C PRO A 181 9.52 24.37 -7.46
N ASP A 182 9.00 24.24 -8.68
CA ASP A 182 7.88 25.05 -9.16
C ASP A 182 6.67 24.87 -8.22
N THR A 183 5.84 25.91 -8.08
CA THR A 183 4.64 25.87 -7.23
C THR A 183 3.71 24.72 -7.61
N ASN A 184 3.64 24.39 -8.91
CA ASN A 184 2.86 23.26 -9.43
C ASN A 184 3.38 21.90 -8.91
N VAL A 185 4.70 21.71 -8.86
CA VAL A 185 5.36 20.50 -8.36
C VAL A 185 5.02 20.28 -6.88
N VAL A 186 5.14 21.34 -6.07
CA VAL A 186 4.83 21.28 -4.63
C VAL A 186 3.35 20.94 -4.41
N GLN A 187 2.43 21.55 -5.18
CA GLN A 187 1.00 21.23 -5.11
C GLN A 187 0.72 19.78 -5.46
N ARG A 188 1.36 19.26 -6.51
CA ARG A 188 1.23 17.86 -6.91
C ARG A 188 1.76 16.88 -5.86
N ALA A 189 2.91 17.16 -5.26
CA ALA A 189 3.44 16.37 -4.15
C ALA A 189 2.47 16.35 -2.94
N LYS A 190 1.87 17.51 -2.61
CA LYS A 190 0.83 17.61 -1.57
C LYS A 190 -0.39 16.76 -1.89
N GLN A 191 -0.86 16.77 -3.15
CA GLN A 191 -1.99 15.94 -3.58
C GLN A 191 -1.69 14.45 -3.38
N TYR A 192 -0.50 13.98 -3.78
CA TYR A 192 -0.12 12.58 -3.56
C TYR A 192 0.00 12.23 -2.06
N ALA A 193 0.54 13.13 -1.23
CA ALA A 193 0.59 12.90 0.21
C ALA A 193 -0.81 12.76 0.82
N LEU A 194 -1.77 13.62 0.41
CA LEU A 194 -3.16 13.53 0.85
C LEU A 194 -3.85 12.24 0.38
N LEU A 195 -3.60 11.83 -0.86
CA LEU A 195 -4.12 10.56 -1.39
C LEU A 195 -3.53 9.35 -0.65
N ALA A 196 -2.24 9.39 -0.29
CA ALA A 196 -1.62 8.36 0.52
C ALA A 196 -2.28 8.26 1.90
N ASP A 197 -2.45 9.39 2.58
CA ASP A 197 -3.07 9.44 3.91
C ASP A 197 -4.51 8.94 3.92
N ARG A 198 -5.33 9.37 2.94
CA ARG A 198 -6.71 8.89 2.79
C ARG A 198 -6.77 7.38 2.59
N ASN A 199 -5.88 6.81 1.79
CA ASN A 199 -5.87 5.38 1.52
C ASN A 199 -5.35 4.57 2.70
N TRP A 200 -4.34 5.05 3.44
CA TRP A 200 -3.94 4.40 4.70
C TRP A 200 -5.06 4.42 5.72
N GLN A 201 -5.81 5.53 5.83
CA GLN A 201 -6.96 5.59 6.72
C GLN A 201 -8.02 4.53 6.37
N ARG A 202 -8.38 4.42 5.09
CA ARG A 202 -9.31 3.36 4.61
C ARG A 202 -8.80 1.96 4.88
N SER A 203 -7.49 1.74 4.78
CA SER A 203 -6.87 0.45 5.11
C SER A 203 -6.96 0.14 6.61
N MET A 204 -6.75 1.15 7.47
CA MET A 204 -6.83 1.01 8.94
C MET A 204 -8.25 0.78 9.45
N ASP A 205 -9.29 1.16 8.70
CA ASP A 205 -10.69 0.84 9.04
C ASP A 205 -10.90 -0.69 9.15
N PHE A 206 -10.11 -1.50 8.43
CA PHE A 206 -10.06 -2.96 8.57
C PHE A 206 -8.86 -3.44 9.40
N TYR A 207 -7.66 -2.92 9.12
CA TYR A 207 -6.43 -3.28 9.82
C TYR A 207 -6.26 -2.46 11.11
N GLY A 208 -7.20 -2.64 12.05
CA GLY A 208 -7.20 -1.97 13.35
C GLY A 208 -6.24 -2.59 14.39
N PRO A 209 -6.04 -1.91 15.53
CA PRO A 209 -5.10 -2.31 16.57
C PRO A 209 -5.48 -3.60 17.32
N GLU A 210 -6.76 -3.93 17.36
CA GLU A 210 -7.26 -5.15 18.03
C GLU A 210 -7.26 -6.36 17.11
N ASN A 211 -7.69 -6.17 15.85
CA ASN A 211 -7.86 -7.27 14.89
C ASN A 211 -6.55 -7.61 14.15
N HIS A 212 -5.74 -6.60 13.83
CA HIS A 212 -4.55 -6.75 12.98
C HIS A 212 -3.38 -5.88 13.48
N PRO A 213 -2.89 -6.10 14.72
CA PRO A 213 -1.91 -5.24 15.36
C PRO A 213 -0.61 -5.06 14.56
N SER A 214 -0.11 -6.10 13.88
CA SER A 214 1.11 -5.99 13.03
C SER A 214 0.90 -5.06 11.84
N MET A 215 -0.24 -5.19 11.16
CA MET A 215 -0.57 -4.38 9.98
C MET A 215 -0.86 -2.95 10.38
N PHE A 216 -1.60 -2.76 11.47
CA PHE A 216 -1.84 -1.44 12.06
C PHE A 216 -0.52 -0.72 12.35
N LEU A 217 0.40 -1.38 13.06
CA LEU A 217 1.71 -0.81 13.40
C LEU A 217 2.55 -0.50 12.15
N THR A 218 2.53 -1.39 11.14
CA THR A 218 3.19 -1.15 9.86
C THR A 218 2.67 0.12 9.18
N ILE A 219 1.35 0.32 9.16
CA ILE A 219 0.74 1.51 8.58
C ILE A 219 1.15 2.78 9.35
N LEU A 220 1.19 2.75 10.69
CA LEU A 220 1.63 3.89 11.48
C LEU A 220 3.08 4.29 11.16
N ILE A 221 3.98 3.31 11.02
CA ILE A 221 5.38 3.55 10.63
C ILE A 221 5.43 4.20 9.24
N GLU A 222 4.72 3.65 8.25
CA GLU A 222 4.73 4.16 6.88
C GLU A 222 4.15 5.59 6.78
N ARG A 223 3.02 5.86 7.46
CA ARG A 223 2.41 7.19 7.55
C ARG A 223 3.37 8.19 8.16
N SER A 224 3.95 7.83 9.31
CA SER A 224 4.92 8.68 10.02
C SER A 224 6.16 8.96 9.18
N ALA A 225 6.67 7.95 8.46
CA ALA A 225 7.82 8.09 7.57
C ALA A 225 7.56 9.08 6.43
N LEU A 226 6.37 9.06 5.82
CA LEU A 226 6.01 10.05 4.81
C LEU A 226 5.98 11.47 5.40
N SER A 227 5.26 11.66 6.51
CA SER A 227 5.17 12.97 7.17
C SER A 227 6.55 13.49 7.58
N PHE A 228 7.43 12.61 8.09
CA PHE A 228 8.81 12.94 8.40
C PHE A 228 9.60 13.37 7.16
N SER A 229 9.56 12.61 6.08
CA SER A 229 10.27 12.95 4.84
C SER A 229 9.78 14.28 4.27
N VAL A 230 8.47 14.46 4.16
CA VAL A 230 7.83 15.70 3.71
C VAL A 230 8.21 16.90 4.60
N SER A 231 8.30 16.70 5.92
CA SER A 231 8.75 17.74 6.84
C SER A 231 10.16 18.23 6.55
N ASN A 232 11.06 17.35 6.09
CA ASN A 232 12.43 17.73 5.74
C ASN A 232 12.47 18.56 4.45
N PHE A 233 11.62 18.24 3.47
CA PHE A 233 11.53 19.00 2.23
C PHE A 233 10.89 20.38 2.44
N TRP A 234 9.82 20.47 3.24
CA TRP A 234 9.08 21.73 3.44
C TRP A 234 9.47 22.50 4.71
N GLN A 235 10.46 22.01 5.46
CA GLN A 235 10.86 22.53 6.79
C GLN A 235 9.64 22.74 7.72
N SER A 236 8.69 21.80 7.67
CA SER A 236 7.38 21.95 8.32
C SER A 236 7.35 21.27 9.68
N LYS A 237 7.25 22.09 10.74
CA LYS A 237 7.07 21.57 12.11
C LYS A 237 5.75 20.82 12.29
N SER A 238 4.67 21.28 11.67
CA SER A 238 3.37 20.62 11.78
C SER A 238 3.38 19.20 11.22
N MET A 239 4.13 18.94 10.14
CA MET A 239 4.31 17.58 9.61
C MET A 239 5.05 16.65 10.58
N LEU A 240 6.00 17.17 11.37
CA LEU A 240 6.65 16.38 12.44
C LEU A 240 5.67 16.08 13.59
N GLU A 241 4.81 17.04 13.94
CA GLU A 241 3.77 16.84 14.95
C GLU A 241 2.75 15.79 14.50
N THR A 242 2.36 15.80 13.22
CA THR A 242 1.56 14.72 12.60
C THR A 242 2.28 13.38 12.65
N ALA A 243 3.57 13.35 12.29
CA ALA A 243 4.38 12.12 12.30
C ALA A 243 4.47 11.48 13.70
N LEU A 244 4.66 12.30 14.74
CA LEU A 244 4.71 11.85 16.12
C LEU A 244 3.33 11.40 16.60
N SER A 245 2.29 12.21 16.37
CA SER A 245 0.93 11.90 16.80
C SER A 245 0.45 10.58 16.19
N CYS A 246 0.76 10.33 14.92
CA CYS A 246 0.48 9.06 14.26
C CYS A 246 1.13 7.87 14.97
N LEU A 247 2.42 7.95 15.34
CA LEU A 247 3.10 6.86 16.04
C LEU A 247 2.52 6.61 17.44
N LEU A 248 2.09 7.67 18.12
CA LEU A 248 1.50 7.55 19.45
C LEU A 248 0.16 6.80 19.43
N GLU A 249 -0.53 6.71 18.29
CA GLU A 249 -1.72 5.85 18.14
C GLU A 249 -1.41 4.36 18.31
N GLY A 250 -0.13 3.96 18.26
CA GLY A 250 0.31 2.61 18.64
C GLY A 250 -0.11 2.22 20.07
N ARG A 251 -0.42 3.20 20.93
CA ARG A 251 -0.98 3.00 22.28
C ARG A 251 -2.29 2.20 22.30
N HIS A 252 -3.01 2.14 21.18
CA HIS A 252 -4.26 1.39 21.07
C HIS A 252 -4.05 -0.13 20.95
N ILE A 253 -2.82 -0.59 20.71
CA ILE A 253 -2.50 -2.01 20.75
C ILE A 253 -2.49 -2.46 22.21
N SER A 254 -3.34 -3.42 22.56
CA SER A 254 -3.40 -4.00 23.91
C SER A 254 -2.08 -4.67 24.29
N GLU A 255 -1.79 -4.73 25.60
CA GLU A 255 -0.55 -5.30 26.13
C GLU A 255 -0.26 -6.73 25.65
N THR A 256 -1.27 -7.60 25.64
CA THR A 256 -1.18 -8.99 25.15
C THR A 256 -0.72 -9.07 23.68
N HIS A 257 -1.33 -8.25 22.81
CA HIS A 257 -0.94 -8.13 21.41
C HIS A 257 0.45 -7.52 21.25
N ALA A 258 0.81 -6.52 22.05
CA ALA A 258 2.13 -5.90 22.02
C ALA A 258 3.25 -6.89 22.40
N GLU A 259 3.03 -7.74 23.41
CA GLU A 259 3.97 -8.80 23.79
C GLU A 259 4.08 -9.90 22.72
N SER A 260 2.95 -10.30 22.12
CA SER A 260 2.95 -11.23 20.98
C SER A 260 3.69 -10.64 19.78
N LEU A 261 3.52 -9.35 19.48
CA LEU A 261 4.25 -8.67 18.40
C LEU A 261 5.76 -8.66 18.67
N ARG A 262 6.16 -8.27 19.88
CA ARG A 262 7.57 -8.21 20.27
C ARG A 262 8.29 -9.55 20.11
N THR A 263 7.58 -10.66 20.35
CA THR A 263 8.13 -12.01 20.26
C THR A 263 8.06 -12.59 18.85
N LYS A 264 6.94 -12.39 18.13
CA LYS A 264 6.74 -12.96 16.78
C LYS A 264 7.36 -12.13 15.66
N ASP A 265 7.42 -10.82 15.83
CA ASP A 265 7.95 -9.87 14.85
C ASP A 265 8.81 -8.77 15.54
N PRO A 266 9.98 -9.16 16.07
CA PRO A 266 10.89 -8.21 16.72
C PRO A 266 11.43 -7.14 15.75
N GLU A 267 11.47 -7.44 14.45
CA GLU A 267 11.96 -6.50 13.43
C GLU A 267 10.97 -5.34 13.25
N LEU A 268 9.67 -5.61 13.12
CA LEU A 268 8.65 -4.58 13.08
C LEU A 268 8.66 -3.72 14.36
N TYR A 269 8.80 -4.37 15.52
CA TYR A 269 8.89 -3.71 16.80
C TYR A 269 10.09 -2.73 16.86
N SER A 270 11.25 -3.17 16.38
CA SER A 270 12.46 -2.34 16.28
C SER A 270 12.26 -1.17 15.31
N LYS A 271 11.68 -1.42 14.13
CA LYS A 271 11.37 -0.37 13.13
C LYS A 271 10.44 0.70 13.70
N PHE A 272 9.44 0.31 14.48
CA PHE A 272 8.52 1.26 15.12
C PHE A 272 9.26 2.23 16.05
N TRP A 273 10.08 1.70 16.95
CA TRP A 273 10.82 2.53 17.90
C TRP A 273 11.90 3.37 17.21
N ALA A 274 12.59 2.82 16.22
CA ALA A 274 13.55 3.57 15.41
C ALA A 274 12.90 4.77 14.72
N GLN A 275 11.71 4.58 14.12
CA GLN A 275 10.95 5.66 13.50
C GLN A 275 10.54 6.72 14.54
N SER A 276 10.06 6.30 15.71
CA SER A 276 9.70 7.19 16.83
C SER A 276 10.88 8.02 17.32
N GLN A 277 12.02 7.38 17.53
CA GLN A 277 13.26 8.03 17.96
C GLN A 277 13.77 9.02 16.90
N MET A 278 13.68 8.68 15.61
CA MET A 278 14.08 9.55 14.51
C MET A 278 13.24 10.83 14.45
N VAL A 279 11.91 10.72 14.55
CA VAL A 279 11.00 11.87 14.58
C VAL A 279 11.28 12.76 15.78
N LEU A 280 11.35 12.18 16.99
CA LEU A 280 11.60 12.90 18.23
C LEU A 280 12.96 13.60 18.22
N LYS A 281 14.00 12.93 17.74
CA LYS A 281 15.35 13.52 17.59
C LYS A 281 15.31 14.73 16.67
N ARG A 282 14.64 14.65 15.52
CA ARG A 282 14.52 15.78 14.59
C ARG A 282 13.77 16.95 15.21
N MET A 283 12.64 16.70 15.88
CA MET A 283 11.89 17.73 16.59
C MET A 283 12.73 18.40 17.67
N LEU A 284 13.51 17.62 18.42
CA LEU A 284 14.42 18.13 19.45
C LEU A 284 15.48 19.04 18.84
N THR A 285 16.15 18.60 17.76
CA THR A 285 17.16 19.41 17.05
C THR A 285 16.60 20.75 16.57
N LEU A 286 15.37 20.76 16.03
CA LEU A 286 14.72 22.00 15.58
C LEU A 286 14.22 22.88 16.73
N SER A 287 14.18 22.36 17.96
CA SER A 287 13.72 23.09 19.16
C SER A 287 14.87 23.63 20.02
N ILE A 288 16.13 23.32 19.68
CA ILE A 288 17.30 23.87 20.37
C ILE A 288 17.44 25.33 19.96
N PRO A 289 17.44 26.29 20.91
CA PRO A 289 17.67 27.68 20.59
C PRO A 289 19.08 27.89 20.03
N ALA A 290 19.23 28.82 19.08
CA ALA A 290 20.55 29.37 18.74
C ALA A 290 21.19 29.96 20.01
N GLU A 291 22.52 29.90 20.12
CA GLU A 291 23.27 30.30 21.32
C GLU A 291 22.76 31.66 21.88
N GLY A 292 22.29 31.64 23.13
CA GLY A 292 21.85 32.85 23.86
C GLY A 292 20.38 32.90 24.30
N ALA A 293 19.52 31.97 23.89
CA ALA A 293 18.10 31.97 24.28
C ALA A 293 17.76 30.91 25.35
N ASN A 294 16.90 31.30 26.32
CA ASN A 294 16.43 30.45 27.42
C ASN A 294 15.81 29.14 26.91
N LYS A 295 16.08 28.03 27.61
CA LYS A 295 15.49 26.71 27.32
C LYS A 295 13.97 26.81 27.41
N SER A 296 13.28 26.62 26.29
CA SER A 296 11.82 26.60 26.24
C SER A 296 11.26 25.33 26.91
N GLN A 297 10.09 25.43 27.54
CA GLN A 297 9.41 24.30 28.18
C GLN A 297 9.07 23.17 27.18
N SER A 298 8.84 23.50 25.91
CA SER A 298 8.63 22.51 24.84
C SER A 298 9.87 21.65 24.56
N SER A 299 11.08 22.22 24.71
CA SER A 299 12.34 21.48 24.57
C SER A 299 12.54 20.46 25.71
N GLY A 300 12.03 20.76 26.92
CA GLY A 300 12.02 19.84 28.05
C GLY A 300 11.13 18.64 27.79
N LYS A 301 9.90 18.89 27.35
CA LYS A 301 8.92 17.86 26.97
C LYS A 301 9.42 16.93 25.86
N LEU A 302 10.00 17.48 24.78
CA LEU A 302 10.58 16.66 23.70
C LEU A 302 11.77 15.82 24.17
N ARG A 303 12.57 16.34 25.09
CA ARG A 303 13.69 15.60 25.69
C ARG A 303 13.21 14.43 26.53
N GLU A 304 12.13 14.61 27.30
CA GLU A 304 11.50 13.53 28.06
C GLU A 304 10.93 12.45 27.15
N LEU A 305 10.15 12.83 26.14
CA LEU A 305 9.62 11.89 25.14
C LEU A 305 10.73 11.08 24.46
N TYR A 306 11.80 11.74 24.05
CA TYR A 306 12.96 11.07 23.44
C TYR A 306 13.68 10.13 24.42
N LYS A 307 13.83 10.51 25.69
CA LYS A 307 14.43 9.64 26.70
C LYS A 307 13.56 8.41 26.99
N THR A 308 12.24 8.58 27.03
CA THR A 308 11.30 7.47 27.20
C THR A 308 11.41 6.50 26.04
N SER A 309 11.36 6.98 24.79
CA SER A 309 11.44 6.10 23.62
C SER A 309 12.76 5.33 23.47
N LEU A 310 13.85 5.79 24.09
CA LEU A 310 15.12 5.05 24.16
C LEU A 310 15.13 3.92 25.20
N LYS A 311 14.30 4.04 26.25
CA LYS A 311 14.22 3.07 27.36
C LYS A 311 13.03 2.12 27.21
N SER A 312 12.05 2.48 26.39
CA SER A 312 10.83 1.71 26.23
C SER A 312 11.08 0.32 25.68
N ILE A 313 10.51 -0.66 26.37
CA ILE A 313 10.51 -2.08 26.00
C ILE A 313 9.10 -2.60 25.73
N SER A 314 8.08 -1.74 25.92
CA SER A 314 6.67 -2.04 25.77
C SER A 314 5.94 -0.88 25.08
N LEU A 315 4.91 -1.20 24.28
CA LEU A 315 4.04 -0.19 23.67
C LEU A 315 3.13 0.49 24.70
N SER A 316 2.97 -0.08 25.90
CA SER A 316 2.22 0.53 27.01
C SER A 316 2.77 1.92 27.38
N ASP A 317 4.07 2.14 27.22
CA ASP A 317 4.75 3.41 27.48
C ASP A 317 4.22 4.55 26.58
N LEU A 318 3.63 4.21 25.42
CA LEU A 318 3.02 5.18 24.52
C LEU A 318 1.85 5.92 25.16
N ASN A 319 1.15 5.35 26.14
CA ASN A 319 0.09 6.04 26.87
C ASN A 319 0.64 7.24 27.66
N ALA A 320 1.74 7.02 28.39
CA ALA A 320 2.42 8.09 29.12
C ALA A 320 3.02 9.13 28.17
N MET A 321 3.64 8.67 27.07
CA MET A 321 4.15 9.58 26.04
C MET A 321 3.05 10.41 25.39
N HIS A 322 1.90 9.82 25.08
CA HIS A 322 0.76 10.51 24.52
C HIS A 322 0.19 11.55 25.49
N ALA A 323 -0.01 11.18 26.77
CA ALA A 323 -0.47 12.12 27.79
C ALA A 323 0.47 13.33 27.91
N LEU A 324 1.78 13.07 27.98
CA LEU A 324 2.80 14.13 27.97
C LEU A 324 2.68 14.97 26.69
N TRP A 325 2.54 14.35 25.51
CA TRP A 325 2.40 15.01 24.21
C TRP A 325 1.15 15.91 24.09
N THR A 326 0.02 15.51 24.66
CA THR A 326 -1.23 16.30 24.60
C THR A 326 -1.33 17.37 25.70
N THR A 327 -0.49 17.30 26.74
CA THR A 327 -0.46 18.31 27.80
C THR A 327 -0.09 19.67 27.20
N ARG A 328 -0.97 20.67 27.33
CA ARG A 328 -0.71 22.04 26.85
C ARG A 328 0.41 22.68 27.66
N VAL A 329 1.29 23.40 26.97
CA VAL A 329 2.21 24.33 27.63
C VAL A 329 1.37 25.55 28.00
N ASN A 330 1.14 25.78 29.29
CA ASN A 330 0.51 27.01 29.77
C ASN A 330 1.47 28.19 29.64
#